data_AF-A0A5E4ICI5-F1
#
_entry.id   AF-A0A5E4ICI5-F1
#
_cell.length_a   1.000
_cell.length_b   1.000
_cell.length_c   1.000
_cell.angle_alpha   90.00
_cell.angle_beta   90.00
_cell.angle_gamma   90.00
#
_symmetry.space_group_name_H-M   'P 1'
#
loop_
_entity.id
_entity.type
_entity.pdbx_description
1 polymer ?
#
loop_
_entity_poly.entity_id
_entity_poly.type
_entity_poly.pdbx_seq_one_letter_code
_entity_poly.pdbx_strand_id
1 'polypeptide(L)'
;MYNNCIQNNDVGIYCCCSAKSNYFYNNALVNNVQGNAEEDKGLTNLWYNSSNGMGNYWDNYTGTDGNHDGIGDTPYMIPRAENQDRYPLMAPPLDAPCKT
;
A
#
# COMPACT_ATOMS: atom_id res chain seq x y z
N MET A 1 -3.97 9.94 -1.89
CA MET A 1 -4.79 9.37 -0.80
C MET A 1 -3.85 8.92 0.29
N TYR A 2 -3.99 9.49 1.49
CA TYR A 2 -3.14 9.18 2.64
C TYR A 2 -3.93 9.25 3.94
N ASN A 3 -3.46 8.56 4.98
CA ASN A 3 -4.09 8.47 6.30
C ASN A 3 -5.51 7.88 6.27
N ASN A 4 -5.71 6.80 5.52
CA ASN A 4 -6.98 6.08 5.48
C ASN A 4 -6.82 4.66 6.00
N CYS A 5 -7.84 4.16 6.68
CA CYS A 5 -8.05 2.72 6.75
C CYS A 5 -9.00 2.29 5.63
N ILE A 6 -8.55 1.36 4.79
CA ILE A 6 -9.28 0.81 3.66
C ILE A 6 -9.50 -0.66 3.96
N GLN A 7 -10.68 -0.97 4.50
CA GLN A 7 -11.00 -2.29 5.01
C GLN A 7 -12.32 -2.85 4.51
N ASN A 8 -12.42 -4.19 4.47
CA ASN A 8 -13.65 -4.93 4.20
C ASN A 8 -14.26 -4.66 2.81
N ASN A 9 -13.43 -4.50 1.78
CA ASN A 9 -13.87 -4.37 0.38
C ASN A 9 -13.55 -5.62 -0.43
N ASP A 10 -14.10 -5.76 -1.63
CA ASP A 10 -13.61 -6.76 -2.58
C ASP A 10 -12.17 -6.44 -3.00
N VAL A 11 -11.95 -5.24 -3.54
CA VAL A 11 -10.61 -4.69 -3.82
C VAL A 11 -10.47 -3.36 -3.09
N GLY A 12 -9.37 -3.16 -2.36
CA GLY A 12 -9.15 -1.95 -1.58
C GLY A 12 -8.95 -0.70 -2.44
N ILE A 13 -7.93 -0.69 -3.30
CA ILE A 13 -7.67 0.38 -4.27
C ILE A 13 -7.49 -0.23 -5.67
N TYR A 14 -8.32 0.14 -6.63
CA TYR A 14 -8.14 -0.23 -8.04
C TYR A 14 -7.84 1.00 -8.90
N CYS A 15 -6.67 1.00 -9.55
CA CYS A 15 -6.27 2.03 -10.50
C CYS A 15 -6.41 1.52 -11.95
N CYS A 16 -7.30 2.16 -12.71
CA CYS A 16 -7.56 1.81 -14.11
C CYS A 16 -7.69 3.03 -15.02
N CYS A 17 -7.91 2.81 -16.33
CA CYS A 17 -8.37 3.84 -17.27
C CYS A 17 -7.53 5.14 -17.29
N SER A 18 -6.20 5.02 -17.26
CA SER A 18 -5.26 6.17 -17.20
C SER A 18 -5.21 6.93 -15.88
N ALA A 19 -5.67 6.35 -14.77
CA ALA A 19 -5.43 6.86 -13.42
C ALA A 19 -3.93 6.81 -13.09
N LYS A 20 -3.21 7.87 -13.44
CA LYS A 20 -1.75 8.01 -13.28
C LYS A 20 -1.42 9.21 -12.39
N SER A 21 -0.19 9.24 -11.87
CA SER A 21 0.32 10.35 -11.05
C SER A 21 -0.45 10.55 -9.74
N ASN A 22 -1.07 9.49 -9.21
CA ASN A 22 -1.62 9.48 -7.87
C ASN A 22 -0.55 9.06 -6.86
N TYR A 23 -0.73 9.51 -5.63
CA TYR A 23 0.13 9.19 -4.49
C TYR A 23 -0.69 8.46 -3.44
N PHE A 24 -0.30 7.24 -3.08
CA PHE A 24 -0.93 6.39 -2.07
C PHE A 24 0.11 6.06 -1.01
N TYR A 25 0.01 6.64 0.18
CA TYR A 25 0.96 6.40 1.28
C TYR A 25 0.28 6.60 2.62
N ASN A 26 0.85 6.02 3.67
CA ASN A 26 0.33 6.03 5.04
C ASN A 26 -1.15 5.61 5.13
N ASN A 27 -1.54 4.60 4.34
CA ASN A 27 -2.85 3.95 4.48
C ASN A 27 -2.68 2.56 5.12
N ALA A 28 -3.72 2.06 5.76
CA ALA A 28 -3.84 0.66 6.17
C ALA A 28 -4.83 -0.05 5.25
N LEU A 29 -4.38 -1.10 4.55
CA LEU A 29 -5.22 -1.92 3.70
C LEU A 29 -5.40 -3.29 4.37
N VAL A 30 -6.62 -3.56 4.81
CA VAL A 30 -6.92 -4.67 5.74
C VAL A 30 -8.19 -5.41 5.33
N ASN A 31 -8.14 -6.73 5.26
CA ASN A 31 -9.28 -7.60 5.00
C ASN A 31 -10.03 -7.23 3.69
N ASN A 32 -9.28 -6.93 2.63
CA ASN A 32 -9.85 -6.76 1.29
C ASN A 32 -9.77 -8.10 0.54
N VAL A 33 -10.93 -8.65 0.14
CA VAL A 33 -11.13 -10.08 -0.12
C VAL A 33 -10.42 -10.59 -1.38
N GLN A 34 -10.49 -9.85 -2.48
CA GLN A 34 -9.78 -10.17 -3.73
C GLN A 34 -8.36 -9.62 -3.73
N GLY A 35 -8.14 -8.44 -3.12
CA GLY A 35 -6.81 -7.86 -2.99
C GLY A 35 -6.81 -6.47 -2.35
N ASN A 36 -5.69 -6.11 -1.73
CA ASN A 36 -5.53 -4.79 -1.13
C ASN A 36 -5.40 -3.69 -2.18
N ALA A 37 -4.72 -3.96 -3.29
CA ALA A 37 -4.58 -3.03 -4.39
C ALA A 37 -4.45 -3.77 -5.73
N GLU A 38 -4.87 -3.13 -6.81
CA GLU A 38 -4.62 -3.54 -8.19
C GLU A 38 -4.37 -2.32 -9.09
N GLU A 39 -3.52 -2.48 -10.10
CA GLU A 39 -3.22 -1.43 -11.06
C GLU A 39 -3.10 -2.01 -12.49
N ASP A 40 -3.71 -1.34 -13.47
CA ASP A 40 -3.52 -1.68 -14.88
C ASP A 40 -2.07 -1.40 -15.33
N LYS A 41 -1.52 -2.24 -16.22
CA LYS A 41 -0.14 -2.07 -16.73
C LYS A 41 0.09 -0.70 -17.37
N GLY A 42 1.28 -0.13 -17.11
CA GLY A 42 1.73 1.12 -17.72
C GLY A 42 1.26 2.38 -17.00
N LEU A 43 0.54 2.25 -15.89
CA LEU A 43 0.26 3.36 -14.98
C LEU A 43 1.52 3.71 -14.17
N THR A 44 1.56 4.97 -13.70
CA THR A 44 2.70 5.54 -12.98
C THR A 44 2.23 6.19 -11.68
N ASN A 45 1.49 5.43 -10.88
CA ASN A 45 1.15 5.87 -9.53
C ASN A 45 2.31 5.58 -8.58
N LEU A 46 2.42 6.37 -7.52
CA LEU A 46 3.37 6.15 -6.45
C LEU A 46 2.65 5.58 -5.24
N TRP A 47 3.02 4.36 -4.87
CA TRP A 47 2.48 3.65 -3.71
C TRP A 47 3.28 3.92 -2.44
N TYR A 48 4.03 5.03 -2.43
CA TYR A 48 4.80 5.52 -1.31
C TYR A 48 5.08 7.01 -1.49
N ASN A 49 5.50 7.66 -0.41
CA ASN A 49 6.03 9.01 -0.44
C ASN A 49 7.57 8.96 -0.48
N SER A 50 8.16 9.40 -1.59
CA SER A 50 9.62 9.38 -1.79
C SER A 50 10.39 10.34 -0.89
N SER A 51 9.74 11.37 -0.35
CA SER A 51 10.42 12.39 0.47
C SER A 51 10.71 11.92 1.88
N ASN A 52 9.92 10.99 2.41
CA ASN A 52 10.08 10.46 3.77
C ASN A 52 10.19 8.92 3.82
N GLY A 53 10.17 8.23 2.67
CA GLY A 53 10.31 6.78 2.61
C GLY A 53 9.17 6.04 3.29
N MET A 54 7.94 6.58 3.25
CA MET A 54 6.78 5.93 3.87
C MET A 54 5.83 5.38 2.81
N GLY A 55 5.56 4.08 2.86
CA GLY A 55 4.58 3.38 2.04
C GLY A 55 3.26 3.20 2.78
N ASN A 56 2.64 2.04 2.60
CA ASN A 56 1.38 1.67 3.21
C ASN A 56 1.54 0.41 4.06
N TYR A 57 0.62 0.20 4.98
CA TYR A 57 0.47 -1.06 5.68
C TYR A 57 -0.43 -1.99 4.88
N TRP A 58 0.02 -3.23 4.67
CA TRP A 58 -0.70 -4.28 3.96
C TRP A 58 -0.85 -5.45 4.92
N ASP A 59 -2.07 -5.83 5.24
CA ASP A 59 -2.32 -6.94 6.19
C ASP A 59 -1.76 -8.29 5.72
N ASN A 60 -1.53 -8.44 4.42
CA ASN A 60 -0.96 -9.62 3.79
C ASN A 60 0.54 -9.47 3.44
N TYR A 61 1.21 -8.38 3.86
CA TYR A 61 2.65 -8.26 3.70
C TYR A 61 3.38 -9.15 4.72
N THR A 62 4.23 -10.05 4.22
CA THR A 62 4.95 -11.04 5.02
C THR A 62 6.47 -10.87 4.98
N GLY A 63 6.95 -9.71 4.51
CA GLY A 63 8.39 -9.44 4.48
C GLY A 63 8.96 -9.18 5.87
N THR A 64 10.29 -9.10 5.96
CA THR A 64 11.02 -8.84 7.20
C THR A 64 11.38 -7.37 7.34
N ASP A 65 11.70 -6.97 8.57
CA ASP A 65 12.36 -5.70 8.89
C ASP A 65 13.59 -6.04 9.73
N GLY A 66 14.71 -6.27 9.06
CA GLY A 66 15.96 -6.69 9.69
C GLY A 66 16.71 -5.54 10.35
N ASN A 67 16.43 -4.30 9.93
CA ASN A 67 17.07 -3.10 10.45
C ASN A 67 16.28 -2.45 11.61
N HIS A 68 15.03 -2.90 11.83
CA HIS A 68 14.08 -2.47 12.86
C HIS A 68 13.66 -1.00 12.74
N ASP A 69 13.54 -0.46 11.52
CA ASP A 69 13.08 0.91 11.25
C ASP A 69 11.55 1.03 11.08
N GLY A 70 10.82 -0.09 11.13
CA GLY A 70 9.37 -0.15 10.94
C GLY A 70 8.93 -0.22 9.47
N ILE A 71 9.88 -0.33 8.54
CA ILE A 71 9.68 -0.50 7.11
C ILE A 71 10.18 -1.89 6.69
N GLY A 72 9.40 -2.56 5.86
CA GLY A 72 9.80 -3.85 5.32
C GLY A 72 10.98 -3.75 4.35
N ASP A 73 11.94 -4.66 4.48
CA ASP A 73 13.16 -4.75 3.65
C ASP A 73 12.87 -5.07 2.17
N THR A 74 11.70 -5.66 1.89
CA THR A 74 11.29 -6.07 0.54
C THR A 74 10.08 -5.27 0.08
N PRO A 75 10.04 -4.77 -1.18
CA PRO A 75 8.87 -4.08 -1.69
C PRO A 75 7.61 -4.94 -1.70
N TYR A 76 6.45 -4.29 -1.52
CA TYR A 76 5.15 -4.91 -1.78
C TYR A 76 4.77 -4.70 -3.25
N MET A 77 4.60 -5.80 -3.99
CA MET A 77 4.26 -5.75 -5.42
C MET A 77 2.78 -5.46 -5.61
N ILE A 78 2.44 -4.52 -6.51
CA ILE A 78 1.06 -4.22 -6.89
C ILE A 78 0.65 -5.18 -8.01
N PRO A 79 -0.34 -6.07 -7.78
CA PRO A 79 -0.80 -7.02 -8.78
C PRO A 79 -1.22 -6.36 -10.10
N ARG A 80 -1.06 -7.11 -11.20
CA ARG A 80 -1.38 -6.72 -12.59
C ARG A 80 -0.53 -5.59 -13.18
N ALA A 81 0.29 -4.92 -12.38
CA ALA A 81 1.27 -3.93 -12.82
C ALA A 81 2.72 -4.38 -12.54
N GLU A 82 3.67 -3.69 -13.14
CA GLU A 82 5.10 -3.75 -12.76
C GLU A 82 5.42 -2.59 -11.80
N ASN A 83 4.55 -2.39 -10.80
CA ASN A 83 4.63 -1.31 -9.84
C ASN A 83 4.67 -1.87 -8.41
N GLN A 84 5.19 -1.09 -7.47
CA GLN A 84 5.46 -1.55 -6.12
C GLN A 84 5.39 -0.41 -5.11
N ASP A 85 4.96 -0.74 -3.90
CA ASP A 85 5.28 0.03 -2.71
C ASP A 85 6.68 -0.37 -2.24
N ARG A 86 7.62 0.58 -2.28
CA ARG A 86 9.02 0.35 -1.91
C ARG A 86 9.27 0.40 -0.40
N TYR A 87 8.30 0.87 0.37
CA TYR A 87 8.45 1.12 1.79
C TYR A 87 7.23 0.60 2.58
N PRO A 88 6.87 -0.70 2.44
CA PRO A 88 5.72 -1.25 3.15
C PRO A 88 5.91 -1.10 4.66
N LEU A 89 4.87 -0.64 5.36
CA LEU A 89 4.91 -0.43 6.80
C LEU A 89 4.73 -1.77 7.52
N MET A 90 5.52 -2.00 8.57
CA MET A 90 5.42 -3.20 9.41
C MET A 90 4.23 -3.18 10.39
N ALA A 91 3.65 -2.00 10.60
CA ALA A 91 2.48 -1.79 11.45
C ALA A 91 1.52 -0.76 10.82
N PRO A 92 0.21 -0.84 11.10
CA PRO A 92 -0.75 0.14 10.60
C PRO A 92 -0.50 1.54 11.18
N PRO A 93 -0.79 2.62 10.42
CA PRO A 93 -0.66 3.99 10.93
C PRO A 93 -1.57 4.24 12.13
N LEU A 94 -1.01 4.81 13.20
CA LEU A 94 -1.75 5.09 14.45
C LEU A 94 -2.82 6.17 14.29
N ASP A 95 -2.62 7.09 13.34
CA ASP A 95 -3.51 8.20 13.03
C ASP A 95 -4.64 7.83 12.06
N ALA A 96 -4.63 6.59 11.53
CA ALA A 96 -5.69 6.04 10.68
C ALA A 96 -6.12 4.64 11.14
N PRO A 97 -6.65 4.49 12.37
CA PRO A 97 -6.98 3.19 12.92
C PRO A 97 -8.13 2.52 12.16
N CYS A 98 -7.92 1.27 11.77
CA CYS A 98 -8.96 0.40 11.27
C CYS A 98 -9.93 0.01 12.40
N LYS A 99 -11.23 0.01 12.09
CA LYS A 99 -12.26 -0.39 13.06
C LYS A 99 -12.39 -1.92 13.06
N THR A 100 -12.32 -2.51 14.24
CA THR A 100 -12.59 -3.94 14.48
C THR A 100 -14.06 -4.27 14.36
#